data_AF-A0A974HYA8-F1
#
_entry.id   AF-A0A974HYA8-F1
#
_cell.length_a   1.000
_cell.length_b   1.000
_cell.length_c   1.000
_cell.angle_alpha   90.00
_cell.angle_beta   90.00
_cell.angle_gamma   90.00
#
_symmetry.space_group_name_H-M   'P 1'
#
loop_
_entity.id
_entity.type
_entity.pdbx_description
1 polymer ?
#
loop_
_entity_poly.entity_id
_entity_poly.type
_entity_poly.pdbx_seq_one_letter_code
_entity_poly.pdbx_strand_id
1 'polypeptide(L)'
;MKKGLPYSQLLRVRRIVSDEDTCRVRLDEMAECFIQRGNNRAVVESQKSKVMSLKREELLVNKAPNRNINRVPFTSTLNANSKHIKIIIHKHWEIVQKDNEFGKNFSEILLCSYNT
;
A
#
# COMPACT_ATOMS: atom_id res chain seq x y z
N MET A 1 -11.56 1.59 -14.76
CA MET A 1 -10.65 2.72 -14.45
C MET A 1 -10.60 2.91 -12.93
N LYS A 2 -9.42 2.82 -12.29
CA LYS A 2 -9.30 2.82 -10.81
C LYS A 2 -9.65 4.22 -10.27
N LYS A 3 -10.80 4.37 -9.62
CA LYS A 3 -11.33 5.64 -9.04
C LYS A 3 -10.36 6.37 -8.08
N GLY A 4 -9.32 5.69 -7.57
CA GLY A 4 -8.33 6.24 -6.66
C GLY A 4 -7.04 6.78 -7.29
N LEU A 5 -6.83 6.63 -8.61
CA LEU A 5 -5.57 7.05 -9.23
C LEU A 5 -5.32 8.57 -9.09
N PRO A 6 -6.26 9.48 -9.44
CA PRO A 6 -5.97 10.91 -9.38
C PRO A 6 -5.66 11.38 -7.96
N TYR A 7 -6.50 11.01 -6.98
CA TYR A 7 -6.25 11.29 -5.57
C TYR A 7 -4.87 10.84 -5.09
N SER A 8 -4.49 9.58 -5.38
CA SER A 8 -3.20 9.03 -4.92
C SER A 8 -1.99 9.76 -5.51
N GLN A 9 -2.09 10.24 -6.75
CA GLN A 9 -1.01 10.99 -7.40
C GLN A 9 -0.96 12.42 -6.87
N LEU A 10 -2.11 13.11 -6.72
CA LEU A 10 -2.18 14.44 -6.11
C LEU A 10 -1.54 14.44 -4.71
N LEU A 11 -1.81 13.42 -3.91
CA LEU A 11 -1.18 13.18 -2.61
C LEU A 11 0.34 13.03 -2.66
N ARG A 12 0.90 12.56 -3.78
CA ARG A 12 2.36 12.47 -3.96
C ARG A 12 2.95 13.84 -4.24
N VAL A 13 2.31 14.64 -5.08
CA VAL A 13 2.74 16.03 -5.32
C VAL A 13 2.79 16.81 -4.01
N ARG A 14 1.73 16.72 -3.19
CA ARG A 14 1.68 17.37 -1.86
C ARG A 14 2.80 16.93 -0.90
N ARG A 15 3.29 15.70 -1.02
CA ARG A 15 4.41 15.18 -0.21
C ARG A 15 5.77 15.66 -0.72
N ILE A 16 5.96 15.66 -2.04
CA ILE A 16 7.25 15.93 -2.68
C ILE A 16 7.55 17.44 -2.65
N VAL A 17 6.58 18.27 -3.00
CA VAL A 17 6.80 19.71 -3.14
C VAL A 17 6.67 20.38 -1.77
N SER A 18 7.75 20.99 -1.30
CA SER A 18 7.82 21.65 0.01
C SER A 18 7.28 23.09 -0.01
N ASP A 19 7.41 23.78 -1.14
CA ASP A 19 6.92 25.13 -1.32
C ASP A 19 5.43 25.13 -1.69
N GLU A 20 4.62 25.94 -1.00
CA GLU A 20 3.16 25.91 -1.12
C GLU A 20 2.68 26.47 -2.46
N ASP A 21 3.31 27.54 -2.94
CA ASP A 21 2.96 28.16 -4.22
C ASP A 21 3.29 27.24 -5.40
N THR A 22 4.48 26.65 -5.38
CA THR A 22 4.87 25.63 -6.36
C THR A 22 3.95 24.40 -6.26
N CYS A 23 3.56 23.98 -5.06
CA CYS A 23 2.67 22.83 -4.86
C CYS A 23 1.32 23.05 -5.54
N ARG A 24 0.74 24.24 -5.40
CA ARG A 24 -0.52 24.62 -6.05
C ARG A 24 -0.41 24.51 -7.58
N VAL A 25 0.63 25.10 -8.17
CA VAL A 25 0.87 25.04 -9.63
C VAL A 25 0.99 23.59 -10.10
N ARG A 26 1.79 22.77 -9.40
CA ARG A 26 1.98 21.35 -9.77
C ARG A 26 0.71 20.52 -9.63
N LEU A 27 -0.13 20.82 -8.65
CA LEU A 27 -1.42 20.15 -8.48
C LEU A 27 -2.40 20.52 -9.59
N ASP A 28 -2.41 21.78 -10.04
CA ASP A 28 -3.22 22.23 -11.17
C ASP A 28 -2.78 21.58 -12.48
N GLU A 29 -1.48 21.56 -12.78
CA GLU A 29 -0.90 20.87 -13.94
C GLU A 29 -1.33 19.40 -14.00
N MET A 30 -1.23 18.71 -12.85
CA MET A 30 -1.55 17.30 -12.79
C MET A 30 -3.06 17.02 -12.81
N ALA A 31 -3.87 17.89 -12.21
CA ALA A 31 -5.32 17.82 -12.28
C ALA A 31 -5.81 17.95 -13.73
N GLU A 32 -5.29 18.93 -14.47
CA GLU A 32 -5.64 19.13 -15.88
C GLU A 32 -5.22 17.92 -16.73
N CYS A 33 -4.04 17.34 -16.47
CA CYS A 33 -3.62 16.08 -17.10
C CYS A 33 -4.63 14.93 -16.88
N PHE A 34 -5.19 14.80 -15.67
CA PHE A 34 -6.22 13.78 -15.42
C PHE A 34 -7.51 14.06 -16.17
N ILE A 35 -7.92 15.32 -16.24
CA ILE A 35 -9.15 15.73 -16.93
C ILE A 35 -9.04 15.49 -18.43
N GLN A 36 -7.91 15.86 -19.04
CA GLN A 36 -7.61 15.58 -20.45
C GLN A 36 -7.60 14.09 -20.78
N ARG A 37 -7.23 13.25 -19.81
CA ARG A 37 -7.29 11.77 -19.93
C ARG A 37 -8.69 11.19 -19.69
N GLY A 38 -9.73 12.03 -19.61
CA GLY A 38 -11.11 11.61 -19.46
C GLY A 38 -11.56 11.34 -18.01
N ASN A 39 -10.80 11.75 -17.00
CA ASN A 39 -11.31 11.74 -15.62
C ASN A 39 -12.35 12.84 -15.44
N ASN A 40 -13.40 12.56 -14.67
CA ASN A 40 -14.45 13.54 -14.39
C ASN A 40 -13.87 14.77 -13.67
N ARG A 41 -14.05 15.96 -14.24
CA ARG A 41 -13.52 17.23 -13.72
C ARG A 41 -13.95 17.50 -12.28
N ALA A 42 -15.23 17.35 -11.96
CA ALA A 42 -15.73 17.59 -10.60
C ALA A 42 -15.07 16.67 -9.56
N VAL A 43 -14.83 15.40 -9.93
CA VAL A 43 -14.13 14.44 -9.07
C VAL A 43 -12.66 14.83 -8.87
N VAL A 44 -11.95 15.19 -9.95
CA VAL A 44 -10.53 15.57 -9.87
C VAL A 44 -10.36 16.84 -9.05
N GLU A 45 -11.19 17.85 -9.27
CA GLU A 45 -11.16 19.11 -8.52
C GLU A 45 -11.48 18.90 -7.04
N SER A 46 -12.52 18.12 -6.71
CA SER A 46 -12.83 17.75 -5.33
C SER A 46 -11.66 17.04 -4.63
N GLN A 47 -10.99 16.13 -5.36
CA GLN A 47 -9.80 15.44 -4.84
C GLN A 47 -8.62 16.40 -4.66
N LYS A 48 -8.42 17.35 -5.57
CA LYS A 48 -7.39 18.40 -5.46
C LYS A 48 -7.62 19.27 -4.23
N SER A 49 -8.84 19.78 -4.02
CA SER A 49 -9.19 20.57 -2.82
C SER A 49 -8.95 19.79 -1.54
N LYS A 50 -9.33 18.50 -1.51
CA LYS A 50 -9.07 17.62 -0.36
C LYS A 50 -7.57 17.40 -0.10
N VAL A 51 -6.75 17.35 -1.14
CA VAL A 51 -5.29 17.20 -0.98
C VAL A 51 -4.66 18.52 -0.49
N MET A 52 -5.13 19.67 -0.97
CA MET A 52 -4.65 20.97 -0.51
C MET A 52 -4.97 21.24 0.96
N SER A 53 -6.10 20.74 1.46
CA SER A 53 -6.44 20.88 2.88
C SER A 53 -5.55 20.06 3.83
N LEU A 54 -4.73 19.15 3.30
CA LEU A 54 -3.82 18.32 4.10
C LEU A 54 -2.49 19.06 4.30
N LYS A 55 -2.01 19.08 5.55
CA LYS A 55 -0.68 19.58 5.87
C LYS A 55 0.37 18.60 5.38
N ARG A 56 1.44 19.11 4.77
CA ARG A 56 2.51 18.25 4.24
C ARG A 56 3.16 17.41 5.34
N GLU A 57 3.31 17.97 6.53
CA GLU A 57 3.92 17.34 7.70
C GLU A 57 3.16 16.05 8.08
N GLU A 58 1.83 16.10 8.06
CA GLU A 58 0.96 14.95 8.35
C GLU A 58 1.12 13.83 7.33
N LEU A 59 1.50 14.17 6.09
CA LEU A 59 1.70 13.20 5.01
C LEU A 59 3.09 12.57 5.01
N LEU A 60 4.06 13.21 5.66
CA LEU A 60 5.41 12.68 5.86
C LEU A 60 5.52 11.72 7.03
N VAL A 61 4.53 11.72 7.94
CA VAL A 61 4.49 10.74 9.02
C VAL A 61 4.30 9.36 8.41
N ASN A 62 5.35 8.55 8.47
CA ASN A 62 5.24 7.14 8.20
C ASN A 62 4.21 6.57 9.16
N LYS A 63 3.06 6.12 8.65
CA LYS A 63 2.18 5.28 9.45
C LYS A 63 3.02 4.11 9.92
N ALA A 64 3.23 4.01 11.23
CA ALA A 64 3.93 2.87 11.79
C ALA A 64 3.25 1.63 11.21
N PRO A 65 4.01 0.68 10.63
CA PRO A 65 3.42 -0.59 10.23
C PRO A 65 2.68 -1.12 11.45
N ASN A 66 1.47 -1.65 11.25
CA ASN A 66 0.68 -2.20 12.33
C ASN A 66 1.52 -3.31 12.97
N ARG A 67 2.21 -3.01 14.09
CA ARG A 67 3.22 -3.88 14.70
C ARG A 67 2.61 -5.15 15.31
N ASN A 68 1.29 -5.27 15.25
CA ASN A 68 0.52 -6.37 15.81
C ASN A 68 0.41 -7.58 14.87
N ILE A 69 1.26 -7.69 13.84
CA ILE A 69 1.32 -8.89 13.00
C ILE A 69 2.46 -9.76 13.53
N ASN A 70 2.14 -10.70 14.43
CA ASN A 70 3.08 -11.75 14.87
C ASN A 70 3.26 -12.85 13.81
N ARG A 71 2.83 -12.62 12.56
CA ARG A 71 2.96 -13.59 11.46
C ARG A 71 4.33 -13.48 10.85
N VAL A 72 5.03 -14.61 10.83
CA VAL A 72 6.26 -14.74 10.05
C VAL A 72 5.90 -14.81 8.56
N PRO A 73 6.51 -13.99 7.69
CA PRO A 73 6.30 -14.09 6.25
C PRO A 73 7.07 -15.29 5.68
N PHE A 74 6.39 -16.08 4.87
CA PHE A 74 7.02 -17.06 3.99
C PHE A 74 7.15 -16.42 2.61
N THR A 75 8.37 -16.05 2.22
CA THR A 75 8.65 -15.40 0.93
C THR A 75 9.25 -16.41 -0.04
N SER A 76 8.59 -16.59 -1.19
CA SER A 76 9.03 -17.52 -2.24
C SER A 76 8.87 -16.90 -3.63
N THR A 77 9.53 -17.43 -4.65
CA THR A 77 9.32 -17.01 -6.03
C THR A 77 7.96 -17.51 -6.53
N LEU A 78 7.17 -16.64 -7.18
CA LEU A 78 5.88 -17.05 -7.74
C LEU A 78 6.08 -18.08 -8.85
N ASN A 79 5.44 -19.24 -8.70
CA ASN A 79 5.43 -20.30 -9.71
C ASN A 79 4.07 -21.02 -9.74
N ALA A 80 3.89 -21.95 -10.68
CA ALA A 80 2.64 -22.70 -10.83
C ALA A 80 2.23 -23.46 -9.56
N ASN A 81 3.22 -23.86 -8.75
CA ASN A 81 3.02 -24.66 -7.54
C ASN A 81 2.80 -23.81 -6.29
N SER A 82 2.98 -22.49 -6.33
CA SER A 82 2.85 -21.61 -5.17
C SER A 82 1.52 -21.78 -4.42
N LYS A 83 0.42 -22.00 -5.14
CA LYS A 83 -0.90 -22.29 -4.52
C LYS A 83 -0.89 -23.61 -3.76
N HIS A 84 -0.33 -24.65 -4.34
CA HIS A 84 -0.24 -25.97 -3.71
C HIS A 84 0.67 -25.94 -2.48
N ILE A 85 1.81 -25.26 -2.56
CA ILE A 85 2.73 -25.05 -1.44
C ILE A 85 2.02 -24.36 -0.29
N LYS A 86 1.28 -23.28 -0.55
CA LYS A 86 0.48 -22.59 0.48
C LYS A 86 -0.52 -23.53 1.16
N ILE A 87 -1.25 -24.33 0.37
CA ILE A 87 -2.24 -25.28 0.91
C ILE A 87 -1.57 -26.31 1.83
N ILE A 88 -0.42 -26.87 1.41
CA ILE A 88 0.33 -27.84 2.20
C ILE A 88 0.81 -27.23 3.51
N ILE A 89 1.42 -26.05 3.48
CA ILE A 89 1.88 -25.34 4.67
C ILE A 89 0.72 -25.11 5.64
N HIS A 90 -0.42 -24.64 5.14
CA HIS A 90 -1.59 -24.39 5.97
C HIS A 90 -2.17 -25.67 6.57
N LYS A 91 -2.24 -26.76 5.78
CA LYS A 91 -2.76 -28.06 6.21
C LYS A 91 -1.91 -28.69 7.31
N HIS A 92 -0.59 -28.51 7.25
CA HIS A 92 0.37 -29.13 8.17
C HIS A 92 0.91 -28.15 9.21
N TRP A 93 0.25 -27.00 9.39
CA TRP A 93 0.72 -25.94 10.29
C TRP A 93 0.93 -26.41 11.73
N GLU A 94 0.06 -27.29 12.24
CA GLU A 94 0.16 -27.83 13.59
C GLU A 94 1.48 -28.58 13.84
N ILE A 95 2.09 -29.16 12.81
CA ILE A 95 3.38 -29.85 12.95
C ILE A 95 4.46 -28.82 13.31
N VAL A 96 4.45 -27.67 12.65
CA VAL A 96 5.38 -26.57 12.92
C VAL A 96 5.19 -26.01 14.32
N GLN A 97 3.94 -25.93 14.81
CA GLN A 97 3.65 -25.43 16.15
C GLN A 97 4.05 -26.39 17.27
N LYS A 98 4.09 -27.70 17.00
CA LYS A 98 4.50 -28.73 17.97
C LYS A 98 6.01 -28.87 18.10
N ASP A 99 6.78 -28.14 17.30
CA ASP A 99 8.23 -28.12 17.40
C ASP A 99 8.68 -27.45 18.71
N ASN A 100 9.52 -28.15 19.48
CA ASN A 100 9.92 -27.69 20.81
C ASN A 100 10.89 -26.49 20.78
N GLU A 101 11.64 -26.33 19.70
CA GLU A 101 12.66 -25.29 19.56
C GLU A 101 12.09 -24.03 18.90
N PHE A 102 11.33 -24.21 17.82
CA PHE A 102 10.86 -23.11 16.96
C PHE A 102 9.34 -22.90 17.00
N GLY A 103 8.54 -23.83 17.53
CA GLY A 103 7.08 -23.73 17.51
C GLY A 103 6.52 -22.48 18.21
N LYS A 104 7.22 -21.99 19.24
CA LYS A 104 6.89 -20.73 19.94
C LYS A 104 7.00 -19.49 19.05
N ASN A 105 7.84 -19.53 18.01
CA ASN A 105 8.00 -18.44 17.06
C ASN A 105 6.89 -18.41 16.00
N PHE A 106 6.05 -19.45 15.95
CA PHE A 106 5.02 -19.67 14.95
C PHE A 106 3.62 -19.69 15.59
N SER A 107 3.30 -18.64 16.34
CA SER A 107 2.00 -18.48 17.02
C SER A 107 0.84 -18.26 16.04
N GLU A 108 1.09 -17.62 14.91
CA GLU A 108 0.11 -17.39 13.84
C GLU A 108 0.56 -17.99 12.51
N ILE A 109 -0.42 -18.41 11.70
CA ILE A 109 -0.17 -19.00 10.38
C ILE A 109 0.62 -18.04 9.47
N LEU A 110 1.56 -18.60 8.71
CA LEU A 110 2.48 -17.84 7.86
C LEU A 110 1.74 -16.97 6.84
N LEU A 111 2.28 -15.78 6.63
CA LEU A 111 1.89 -14.95 5.49
C LEU A 111 2.68 -15.39 4.25
N CYS A 112 2.04 -16.10 3.33
CA CYS A 112 2.66 -16.42 2.04
C CYS A 112 2.76 -15.15 1.17
N SER A 113 3.99 -14.75 0.87
CA SER A 113 4.35 -13.62 0.01
C SER A 113 5.16 -14.12 -1.17
N TYR A 114 5.01 -13.46 -2.33
CA TYR A 114 5.68 -13.89 -3.55
C TYR A 114 6.48 -12.76 -4.16
N ASN A 115 7.74 -13.04 -4.48
CA ASN A 115 8.57 -12.16 -5.29
C ASN A 115 8.36 -12.52 -6.77
N THR A 116 8.11 -11.51 -7.58
CA THR A 116 8.05 -11.58 -9.05
C THR A 116 9.39 -11.22 -9.66
#